data_AF-A0A2U0SV58-F1
#
_entry.id   AF-A0A2U0SV58-F1
#
_cell.length_a   1.000
_cell.length_b   1.000
_cell.length_c   1.000
_cell.angle_alpha   90.00
_cell.angle_beta   90.00
_cell.angle_gamma   90.00
#
_symmetry.space_group_name_H-M   'P 1'
#
loop_
_entity.id
_entity.type
_entity.pdbx_description
1 polymer ?
#
loop_
_entity_poly.entity_id
_entity_poly.type
_entity_poly.pdbx_seq_one_letter_code
_entity_poly.pdbx_strand_id
1 'polypeptide(L)'
;MSTTKRIENKCMDCEYTWFPRGKDLSIKCPNCGNRNIGFSSIGRSGMGYSMRRLLSKSLMILGVVIIGFVAFGPRMEKEAPSAKSLATETEPTASGTELPPSAAPRLKNSIVVNEEIAPPQTISVQPLPMAQNERVVTEDELKLSQKVFADSLLALQACDDSTDDESKSRCIALQCAKAELAPTLTCMDRQAKE
;
A
#
# COMPACT_ATOMS: atom_id res chain seq x y z
N MET A 1 17.67 27.60 0.96
CA MET A 1 16.31 27.61 0.40
C MET A 1 15.81 26.16 0.39
N SER A 2 14.72 25.86 1.11
CA SER A 2 14.16 24.51 1.14
C SER A 2 13.25 24.29 -0.07
N THR A 3 13.65 23.38 -0.96
CA THR A 3 12.82 22.99 -2.11
C THR A 3 11.71 22.07 -1.60
N THR A 4 10.52 22.60 -1.41
CA THR A 4 9.35 21.79 -1.04
C THR A 4 8.91 20.98 -2.24
N LYS A 5 9.10 19.65 -2.19
CA LYS A 5 8.65 18.73 -3.22
C LYS A 5 7.12 18.67 -3.19
N ARG A 6 6.47 19.29 -4.16
CA ARG A 6 5.00 19.25 -4.31
C ARG A 6 4.59 17.91 -4.91
N ILE A 7 3.42 17.41 -4.50
CA ILE A 7 2.83 16.19 -5.08
C ILE A 7 2.36 16.53 -6.50
N GLU A 8 2.81 15.76 -7.48
CA GLU A 8 2.42 15.88 -8.89
C GLU A 8 1.33 14.87 -9.23
N ASN A 9 0.33 15.28 -10.01
CA ASN A 9 -0.66 14.38 -10.60
C ASN A 9 -0.14 13.88 -11.96
N LYS A 10 -0.50 12.64 -12.32
CA LYS A 10 -0.25 12.03 -13.63
C LYS A 10 -1.54 11.39 -14.13
N CYS A 11 -1.95 11.71 -15.36
CA CYS A 11 -3.04 11.00 -16.01
C CYS A 11 -2.58 9.60 -16.44
N MET A 12 -3.37 8.58 -16.16
CA MET A 12 -3.03 7.19 -16.51
C MET A 12 -3.28 6.87 -17.98
N ASP A 13 -4.13 7.62 -18.68
CA ASP A 13 -4.47 7.32 -20.09
C ASP A 13 -3.61 8.10 -21.09
N CYS A 14 -3.35 9.39 -20.83
CA CYS A 14 -2.56 10.25 -21.72
C CYS A 14 -1.17 10.62 -21.18
N GLU A 15 -0.81 10.11 -20.00
CA GLU A 15 0.47 10.34 -19.31
C GLU A 15 0.84 11.78 -18.96
N TYR A 16 -0.04 12.75 -19.24
CA TYR A 16 0.18 14.16 -18.92
C TYR A 16 0.32 14.37 -17.40
N THR A 17 1.32 15.14 -16.98
CA THR A 17 1.58 15.46 -15.57
C THR A 17 1.31 16.93 -15.27
N TRP A 18 0.79 17.23 -14.09
CA TRP A 18 0.54 18.60 -13.68
C TRP A 18 0.50 18.74 -12.16
N PHE A 19 0.69 19.97 -11.68
CA PHE A 19 0.52 20.30 -10.27
C PHE A 19 -0.95 20.68 -10.01
N PRO A 20 -1.63 20.07 -9.02
CA PRO A 20 -2.97 20.48 -8.65
C PRO A 20 -2.98 21.96 -8.24
N ARG A 21 -3.96 22.71 -8.74
CA ARG A 21 -4.13 24.13 -8.45
C ARG A 21 -5.39 24.29 -7.59
N GLY A 22 -5.24 24.80 -6.37
CA GLY A 22 -6.36 25.06 -5.45
C GLY A 22 -6.73 23.88 -4.54
N LYS A 23 -7.89 23.98 -3.87
CA LYS A 23 -8.43 22.94 -2.97
C LYS A 23 -8.99 21.74 -3.72
N ASP A 24 -9.41 21.95 -4.97
CA ASP A 24 -9.92 20.90 -5.81
C ASP A 24 -8.73 20.16 -6.42
N LEU A 25 -8.33 19.07 -5.76
CA LEU A 25 -7.47 18.04 -6.33
C LEU A 25 -8.09 17.68 -7.68
N SER A 26 -7.51 18.19 -8.77
CA SER A 26 -8.10 18.12 -10.10
C SER A 26 -8.59 16.71 -10.40
N ILE A 27 -9.90 16.50 -10.37
CA ILE A 27 -10.52 15.18 -10.60
C ILE A 27 -10.44 14.81 -12.09
N LYS A 28 -10.07 15.75 -12.96
CA LYS A 28 -9.96 15.58 -14.41
C LYS A 28 -8.59 16.01 -14.93
N CYS A 29 -8.07 15.25 -15.89
CA CYS A 29 -6.87 15.60 -16.62
C CYS A 29 -7.15 16.83 -17.52
N PRO A 30 -6.31 17.88 -17.48
CA PRO A 30 -6.51 19.06 -18.33
C PRO A 30 -6.25 18.79 -19.82
N ASN A 31 -5.52 17.72 -20.17
CA ASN A 31 -5.19 17.39 -21.55
C ASN A 31 -6.30 16.57 -22.23
N CYS A 32 -6.77 15.49 -21.60
CA CYS A 32 -7.77 14.58 -22.20
C CYS A 32 -9.14 14.58 -21.51
N GLY A 33 -9.31 15.29 -20.40
CA GLY A 33 -10.56 15.33 -19.63
C GLY A 33 -10.88 14.07 -18.81
N ASN A 34 -10.07 13.01 -18.90
CA ASN A 34 -10.33 11.76 -18.19
C ASN A 34 -10.10 11.90 -16.67
N ARG A 35 -10.79 11.07 -15.89
CA ARG A 35 -10.74 11.05 -14.40
C ARG A 35 -9.77 10.03 -13.83
N ASN A 36 -9.12 9.24 -14.69
CA ASN A 36 -8.14 8.23 -14.27
C ASN A 36 -6.78 8.90 -13.99
N ILE A 37 -6.62 9.38 -12.75
CA ILE A 37 -5.48 10.17 -12.31
C ILE A 37 -4.77 9.41 -11.20
N GLY A 38 -3.47 9.19 -11.38
CA GLY A 38 -2.60 8.73 -10.31
C GLY A 38 -1.72 9.85 -9.79
N PHE A 39 -1.12 9.62 -8.62
CA PHE A 39 -0.09 10.50 -8.10
C PHE A 39 1.25 10.08 -8.66
N SER A 40 1.96 11.02 -9.29
CA SER A 40 3.35 10.86 -9.69
C SER A 40 4.22 10.97 -8.44
N SER A 41 4.14 9.96 -7.57
CA SER A 41 5.12 9.82 -6.50
C SER A 41 6.41 9.32 -7.14
N ILE A 42 7.20 10.25 -7.71
CA ILE A 42 8.56 10.03 -8.24
C ILE A 42 9.56 9.56 -7.16
N GLY A 43 9.10 9.11 -5.99
CA GLY A 43 9.93 8.39 -5.06
C GLY A 43 9.08 7.55 -4.11
N ARG A 44 9.31 6.23 -4.14
CA ARG A 44 9.00 5.21 -3.11
C ARG A 44 7.74 4.36 -3.21
N SER A 45 6.67 4.72 -3.92
CA SER A 45 5.42 3.93 -3.79
C SER A 45 5.25 2.74 -4.74
N GLY A 46 5.89 2.71 -5.92
CA GLY A 46 5.69 1.62 -6.90
C GLY A 46 6.60 0.41 -6.73
N MET A 47 7.87 0.62 -6.39
CA MET A 47 8.87 -0.47 -6.36
C MET A 47 9.06 -1.07 -4.95
N GLY A 48 8.68 -0.33 -3.90
CA GLY A 48 8.82 -0.78 -2.52
C GLY A 48 7.81 -1.88 -2.14
N TYR A 49 6.56 -1.76 -2.57
CA TYR A 49 5.51 -2.73 -2.19
C TYR A 49 5.70 -4.09 -2.86
N SER A 50 6.09 -4.11 -4.13
CA SER A 50 6.40 -5.34 -4.86
C SER A 50 7.65 -6.03 -4.30
N MET A 51 8.72 -5.29 -4.00
CA MET A 51 9.92 -5.88 -3.40
C MET A 51 9.67 -6.37 -1.97
N ARG A 52 8.88 -5.65 -1.17
CA ARG A 52 8.52 -6.05 0.20
C ARG A 52 7.60 -7.27 0.22
N ARG A 53 6.71 -7.41 -0.76
CA ARG A 53 5.86 -8.60 -0.93
C ARG A 53 6.71 -9.82 -1.33
N LEU A 54 7.69 -9.66 -2.21
CA LEU A 54 8.63 -10.72 -2.59
C LEU A 54 9.52 -11.14 -1.41
N LEU A 55 10.08 -10.18 -0.67
CA LEU A 55 10.89 -10.44 0.53
C LEU A 55 10.08 -11.14 1.63
N SER A 56 8.81 -10.75 1.83
CA SER A 56 7.96 -11.39 2.84
C SER A 56 7.68 -12.87 2.56
N LYS A 57 7.50 -13.24 1.29
CA LYS A 57 7.31 -14.64 0.88
C LYS A 57 8.59 -15.45 1.04
N SER A 58 9.74 -14.87 0.69
CA SER A 58 11.04 -15.53 0.84
C SER A 58 11.38 -15.82 2.30
N LEU A 59 11.09 -14.89 3.22
CA LEU A 59 11.35 -15.06 4.65
C LEU A 59 10.46 -16.14 5.29
N MET A 60 9.18 -16.23 4.89
CA MET A 60 8.29 -17.29 5.33
C MET A 60 8.81 -18.69 4.96
N ILE A 61 9.24 -18.87 3.70
CA ILE A 61 9.77 -20.16 3.22
C ILE A 61 11.05 -20.52 3.99
N LEU A 62 11.97 -19.56 4.17
CA LEU A 62 13.20 -19.80 4.91
C LEU A 62 12.93 -20.17 6.38
N GLY A 63 11.95 -19.51 7.02
CA GLY A 63 11.53 -19.82 8.39
C GLY A 63 11.01 -21.24 8.54
N VAL A 64 10.15 -21.69 7.62
CA VAL A 64 9.60 -23.07 7.63
C VAL A 64 10.71 -24.11 7.45
N VAL A 65 11.66 -23.86 6.55
CA VAL A 65 12.79 -24.78 6.32
C VAL A 65 13.68 -24.89 7.56
N ILE A 66 14.01 -23.77 8.21
CA ILE A 66 14.84 -23.77 9.43
C ILE A 66 14.14 -24.51 10.58
N ILE A 67 12.85 -24.23 10.81
CA ILE A 67 12.08 -24.91 11.87
C ILE A 67 11.98 -26.41 11.58
N GLY A 68 11.74 -26.79 10.32
CA GLY A 68 11.72 -28.19 9.90
C GLY A 68 13.05 -28.89 10.15
N PHE A 69 14.18 -28.24 9.84
CA PHE A 69 15.52 -28.81 10.06
C PHE A 69 15.90 -28.90 11.55
N VAL A 70 15.38 -28.03 12.42
CA VAL A 70 15.63 -28.11 13.86
C VAL A 70 14.73 -29.16 14.52
N ALA A 71 13.44 -29.24 14.13
CA ALA A 71 12.49 -30.17 14.72
C ALA A 71 12.61 -31.60 14.19
N PHE A 72 12.93 -31.76 12.90
CA PHE A 72 13.00 -33.04 12.20
C PHE A 72 14.37 -33.29 11.57
N GLY A 73 15.39 -32.53 11.99
CA GLY A 73 16.76 -32.70 11.51
C GLY A 73 17.20 -34.15 11.65
N PRO A 74 17.96 -34.67 10.66
CA PRO A 74 18.46 -36.03 10.71
C PRO A 74 19.24 -36.18 12.02
N ARG A 75 18.74 -37.08 12.87
CA ARG A 75 19.43 -37.52 14.07
C ARG A 75 20.75 -38.10 13.56
N MET A 76 21.81 -37.31 13.63
CA MET A 76 23.16 -37.74 13.25
C MET A 76 23.52 -38.87 14.20
N GLU A 77 23.24 -40.11 13.78
CA GLU A 77 23.85 -41.27 14.37
C GLU A 77 25.36 -41.06 14.22
N LYS A 78 25.98 -41.03 15.39
CA LYS A 78 27.38 -40.70 15.58
C LYS A 78 28.18 -41.91 15.12
N GLU A 79 28.25 -42.16 13.82
CA GLU A 79 29.17 -43.15 13.27
C GLU A 79 30.59 -42.62 13.44
N ALA A 80 31.40 -43.45 14.11
CA ALA A 80 32.80 -43.19 14.38
C ALA A 80 33.56 -42.94 13.07
N PRO A 81 34.50 -41.99 13.04
CA PRO A 81 35.23 -41.62 11.83
C PRO A 81 36.15 -42.77 11.39
N SER A 82 35.69 -43.56 10.42
CA SER A 82 36.55 -44.50 9.69
C SER A 82 37.10 -43.77 8.47
N ALA A 83 38.36 -43.36 8.60
CA ALA A 83 39.13 -42.69 7.59
C ALA A 83 39.24 -43.52 6.31
N LYS A 84 38.84 -42.93 5.17
CA LYS A 84 39.41 -43.26 3.86
C LYS A 84 39.42 -42.02 2.99
N SER A 85 40.63 -41.50 2.78
CA SER A 85 40.96 -40.60 1.68
C SER A 85 40.78 -41.33 0.35
N LEU A 86 40.34 -40.62 -0.68
CA LEU A 86 41.12 -40.53 -1.91
C LEU A 86 40.59 -39.38 -2.79
N ALA A 87 41.54 -38.63 -3.30
CA ALA A 87 41.40 -37.46 -4.17
C ALA A 87 40.56 -37.72 -5.43
N THR A 88 40.02 -36.65 -6.02
CA THR A 88 40.24 -36.34 -7.45
C THR A 88 39.95 -34.86 -7.69
N GLU A 89 41.04 -34.18 -8.01
CA GLU A 89 41.18 -32.87 -8.64
C GLU A 89 40.67 -32.92 -10.08
N THR A 90 39.84 -31.98 -10.52
CA THR A 90 39.83 -31.49 -11.92
C THR A 90 39.15 -30.11 -12.00
N GLU A 91 39.96 -29.05 -12.06
CA GLU A 91 39.64 -27.80 -12.77
C GLU A 91 39.79 -28.07 -14.28
N PRO A 92 39.06 -27.43 -15.22
CA PRO A 92 39.53 -26.12 -15.70
C PRO A 92 38.47 -25.17 -16.36
N THR A 93 38.80 -23.87 -16.38
CA THR A 93 38.82 -23.00 -17.59
C THR A 93 37.52 -22.41 -18.21
N ALA A 94 37.39 -21.09 -18.01
CA ALA A 94 37.34 -19.98 -19.00
C ALA A 94 36.04 -19.39 -19.58
N SER A 95 36.20 -18.07 -19.84
CA SER A 95 35.52 -17.18 -20.82
C SER A 95 34.07 -16.85 -20.55
N GLY A 96 33.59 -15.60 -20.63
CA GLY A 96 34.03 -14.38 -21.29
C GLY A 96 32.76 -13.61 -21.72
N THR A 97 32.91 -12.37 -22.21
CA THR A 97 31.92 -11.58 -22.97
C THR A 97 31.19 -10.42 -22.25
N GLU A 98 31.84 -9.25 -22.35
CA GLU A 98 31.38 -7.96 -22.94
C GLU A 98 29.96 -7.36 -22.73
N LEU A 99 29.98 -6.08 -22.34
CA LEU A 99 28.99 -4.97 -22.48
C LEU A 99 29.04 -4.36 -23.92
N PRO A 100 28.31 -3.28 -24.36
CA PRO A 100 27.22 -2.43 -23.82
C PRO A 100 26.08 -2.14 -24.87
N PRO A 101 25.61 -0.90 -25.15
CA PRO A 101 24.40 -0.22 -24.60
C PRO A 101 23.31 0.13 -25.66
N SER A 102 22.04 0.32 -25.27
CA SER A 102 21.00 0.87 -26.18
C SER A 102 19.69 1.14 -25.41
N ALA A 103 18.89 2.20 -25.57
CA ALA A 103 18.96 3.51 -26.21
C ALA A 103 17.83 4.33 -25.56
N ALA A 104 18.05 5.64 -25.34
CA ALA A 104 17.03 6.54 -24.83
C ALA A 104 16.15 7.08 -25.98
N PRO A 105 14.82 7.10 -25.86
CA PRO A 105 13.99 7.89 -26.77
C PRO A 105 13.87 9.35 -26.31
N ARG A 106 14.37 10.25 -27.16
CA ARG A 106 14.01 11.68 -27.18
C ARG A 106 12.57 11.83 -27.66
N LEU A 107 11.71 12.41 -26.86
CA LEU A 107 10.43 12.96 -27.31
C LEU A 107 10.50 14.49 -27.29
N LYS A 108 10.67 15.06 -28.48
CA LYS A 108 10.39 16.47 -28.77
C LYS A 108 8.90 16.55 -29.06
N ASN A 109 8.12 17.27 -28.26
CA ASN A 109 6.87 17.84 -28.72
C ASN A 109 6.81 19.30 -28.25
N SER A 110 7.11 20.22 -29.17
CA SER A 110 6.67 21.61 -29.08
C SER A 110 5.16 21.61 -29.29
N ILE A 111 4.42 21.99 -28.26
CA ILE A 111 3.04 22.42 -28.43
C ILE A 111 3.04 23.92 -28.12
N VAL A 112 2.96 24.68 -29.21
CA VAL A 112 2.57 26.09 -29.19
C VAL A 112 1.08 26.09 -28.93
N VAL A 113 0.66 26.49 -27.74
CA VAL A 113 -0.73 26.92 -27.50
C VAL A 113 -0.68 28.41 -27.25
N ASN A 114 -1.05 29.16 -28.29
CA ASN A 114 -1.56 30.52 -28.14
C ASN A 114 -2.98 30.37 -27.58
N GLU A 115 -3.17 30.66 -26.30
CA GLU A 115 -4.51 30.83 -25.74
C GLU A 115 -4.61 32.25 -25.17
N GLU A 116 -5.40 33.05 -25.87
CA GLU A 116 -5.79 34.40 -25.54
C GLU A 116 -6.66 34.35 -24.28
N ILE A 117 -6.05 34.68 -23.14
CA ILE A 117 -6.70 34.67 -21.83
C ILE A 117 -7.63 35.87 -21.74
N ALA A 118 -8.94 35.59 -21.83
CA ALA A 118 -9.97 36.52 -21.41
C ALA A 118 -9.87 36.79 -19.89
N PRO A 119 -10.21 38.01 -19.43
CA PRO A 119 -10.04 38.40 -18.03
C PRO A 119 -10.96 37.61 -17.10
N PRO A 120 -10.45 37.15 -15.92
CA PRO A 120 -11.24 36.38 -14.98
C PRO A 120 -12.34 37.24 -14.35
N GLN A 121 -13.57 36.74 -14.38
CA GLN A 121 -14.68 37.35 -13.65
C GLN A 121 -14.50 37.11 -12.15
N THR A 122 -14.54 38.21 -11.40
CA THR A 122 -14.41 38.27 -9.95
C THR A 122 -15.63 37.62 -9.30
N ILE A 123 -15.52 36.36 -8.89
CA ILE A 123 -16.54 35.69 -8.08
C ILE A 123 -16.42 36.24 -6.65
N SER A 124 -17.41 37.06 -6.27
CA SER A 124 -17.60 37.56 -4.91
C SER A 124 -18.03 36.40 -4.01
N VAL A 125 -17.09 35.86 -3.24
CA VAL A 125 -17.36 34.83 -2.23
C VAL A 125 -17.94 35.52 -1.00
N GLN A 126 -19.24 35.37 -0.78
CA GLN A 126 -19.84 35.71 0.51
C GLN A 126 -19.36 34.70 1.57
N PRO A 127 -18.92 35.17 2.75
CA PRO A 127 -18.51 34.30 3.85
C PRO A 127 -19.73 33.53 4.39
N LEU A 128 -19.67 32.20 4.32
CA LEU A 128 -20.63 31.31 4.98
C LEU A 128 -20.53 31.49 6.50
N PRO A 129 -21.67 31.66 7.20
CA PRO A 129 -21.68 31.77 8.65
C PRO A 129 -21.15 30.46 9.25
N MET A 130 -20.09 30.58 10.05
CA MET A 130 -19.57 29.46 10.82
C MET A 130 -20.63 29.03 11.85
N ALA A 131 -21.25 27.87 11.60
CA ALA A 131 -22.16 27.24 12.54
C ALA A 131 -21.38 26.80 13.79
N GLN A 132 -21.58 27.51 14.89
CA GLN A 132 -21.12 27.15 16.22
C GLN A 132 -22.02 26.06 16.81
N ASN A 133 -21.75 24.80 16.47
CA ASN A 133 -22.35 23.65 17.15
C ASN A 133 -21.27 22.93 17.96
N GLU A 134 -20.73 23.62 18.96
CA GLU A 134 -19.83 23.00 19.95
C GLU A 134 -20.69 22.28 20.99
N ARG A 135 -21.17 21.08 20.63
CA ARG A 135 -21.85 20.20 21.58
C ARG A 135 -20.79 19.68 22.55
N VAL A 136 -20.82 20.18 23.78
CA VAL A 136 -20.01 19.68 24.88
C VAL A 136 -20.43 18.23 25.15
N VAL A 137 -19.60 17.28 24.74
CA VAL A 137 -19.76 15.85 25.06
C VAL A 137 -19.43 15.69 26.54
N THR A 138 -20.36 15.14 27.32
CA THR A 138 -20.13 14.92 28.75
C THR A 138 -19.20 13.73 28.96
N GLU A 139 -18.48 13.72 30.09
CA GLU A 139 -17.54 12.63 30.41
C GLU A 139 -18.24 11.25 30.47
N ASP A 140 -19.51 11.24 30.85
CA ASP A 140 -20.34 10.03 30.90
C ASP A 140 -20.67 9.48 29.50
N GLU A 141 -20.95 10.35 28.52
CA GLU A 141 -21.12 9.92 27.12
C GLU A 141 -19.82 9.35 26.55
N LEU A 142 -18.67 9.91 26.93
CA LEU A 142 -17.36 9.40 26.52
C LEU A 142 -17.09 8.01 27.10
N LYS A 143 -17.32 7.82 28.41
CA LYS A 143 -17.14 6.51 29.07
C LYS A 143 -18.08 5.45 28.50
N LEU A 144 -19.33 5.83 28.18
CA LEU A 144 -20.29 4.93 27.55
C LEU A 144 -19.80 4.51 26.15
N SER A 145 -19.31 5.46 25.35
CA SER A 145 -18.77 5.17 24.02
C SER A 145 -17.55 4.24 24.06
N GLN A 146 -16.67 4.44 25.04
CA GLN A 146 -15.47 3.61 25.22
C GLN A 146 -15.81 2.18 25.62
N LYS A 147 -16.81 2.00 26.50
CA LYS A 147 -17.29 0.68 26.90
C LYS A 147 -17.91 -0.08 25.73
N VAL A 148 -18.78 0.58 24.96
CA VAL A 148 -19.41 -0.01 23.77
C VAL A 148 -18.35 -0.42 22.73
N PHE A 149 -17.30 0.37 22.57
CA PHE A 149 -16.18 0.05 21.69
C PHE A 149 -15.38 -1.18 22.18
N ALA A 150 -15.10 -1.26 23.48
CA ALA A 150 -14.39 -2.40 24.07
C ALA A 150 -15.18 -3.72 23.93
N ASP A 151 -16.49 -3.69 24.19
CA ASP A 151 -17.37 -4.85 24.04
C ASP A 151 -17.44 -5.30 22.57
N SER A 152 -17.45 -4.35 21.63
CA SER A 152 -17.44 -4.64 20.19
C SER A 152 -16.12 -5.29 19.73
N LEU A 153 -14.98 -4.85 20.28
CA LEU A 153 -13.67 -5.46 19.98
C LEU A 153 -13.56 -6.89 20.52
N LEU A 154 -14.05 -7.15 21.74
CA LEU A 154 -14.10 -8.49 22.30
C LEU A 154 -14.96 -9.44 21.44
N ALA A 155 -16.09 -8.94 20.93
CA ALA A 155 -16.96 -9.72 20.04
C ALA A 155 -16.30 -10.04 18.70
N LEU A 156 -15.51 -9.11 18.14
CA LEU A 156 -14.72 -9.35 16.92
C LEU A 156 -13.59 -10.35 17.15
N GLN A 157 -12.96 -10.34 18.32
CA GLN A 157 -11.91 -11.31 18.66
C GLN A 157 -12.47 -12.74 18.77
N ALA A 158 -13.68 -12.90 19.31
CA ALA A 158 -14.36 -14.19 19.37
C ALA A 158 -14.67 -14.78 17.97
N CYS A 159 -14.78 -13.95 16.93
CA CYS A 159 -14.94 -14.43 15.55
C CYS A 159 -13.62 -14.94 14.93
N ASP A 160 -12.46 -14.54 15.46
CA ASP A 160 -11.14 -14.89 14.90
C ASP A 160 -10.73 -16.34 15.22
N ASP A 161 -11.31 -16.94 16.27
CA ASP A 161 -11.02 -18.30 16.75
C ASP A 161 -11.69 -19.42 15.93
N SER A 162 -12.52 -19.07 14.93
CA SER A 162 -13.13 -20.07 14.02
C SER A 162 -12.10 -20.62 13.03
N THR A 163 -11.99 -21.94 12.93
CA THR A 163 -11.13 -22.62 11.94
C THR A 163 -11.74 -22.67 10.54
N ASP A 164 -13.03 -22.34 10.41
CA ASP A 164 -13.75 -22.30 9.15
C ASP A 164 -13.83 -20.85 8.65
N ASP A 165 -13.22 -20.60 7.49
CA ASP A 165 -13.13 -19.26 6.90
C ASP A 165 -14.51 -18.67 6.57
N GLU A 166 -15.46 -19.50 6.11
CA GLU A 166 -16.81 -19.04 5.77
C GLU A 166 -17.59 -18.59 7.02
N SER A 167 -17.47 -19.36 8.10
CA SER A 167 -18.06 -19.06 9.41
C SER A 167 -17.43 -17.79 10.01
N LYS A 168 -16.14 -17.60 9.83
CA LYS A 168 -15.40 -16.40 10.24
C LYS A 168 -15.87 -15.16 9.48
N SER A 169 -15.96 -15.22 8.15
CA SER A 169 -16.45 -14.10 7.34
C SER A 169 -17.89 -13.73 7.69
N ARG A 170 -18.77 -14.71 7.93
CA ARG A 170 -20.16 -14.49 8.36
C ARG A 170 -20.23 -13.86 9.75
N CYS A 171 -19.41 -14.32 10.70
CA CYS A 171 -19.34 -13.77 12.05
C CYS A 171 -18.90 -12.29 12.02
N ILE A 172 -17.85 -11.96 11.25
CA ILE A 172 -17.38 -10.58 11.07
C ILE A 172 -18.47 -9.71 10.43
N ALA A 173 -19.13 -10.19 9.37
CA ALA A 173 -20.19 -9.45 8.70
C ALA A 173 -21.37 -9.14 9.64
N LEU A 174 -21.80 -10.11 10.47
CA LEU A 174 -22.86 -9.93 11.46
C LEU A 174 -22.47 -8.92 12.54
N GLN A 175 -21.22 -8.94 13.03
CA GLN A 175 -20.74 -7.97 14.01
C GLN A 175 -20.67 -6.56 13.41
N CYS A 176 -20.20 -6.43 12.16
CA CYS A 176 -20.17 -5.15 11.46
C CYS A 176 -21.58 -4.60 11.19
N ALA A 177 -22.55 -5.47 10.85
CA ALA A 177 -23.95 -5.07 10.68
C ALA A 177 -24.61 -4.63 12.00
N LYS A 178 -24.20 -5.21 13.14
CA LYS A 178 -24.72 -4.85 14.47
C LYS A 178 -24.14 -3.53 14.98
N ALA A 179 -22.96 -3.13 14.49
CA ALA A 179 -22.33 -1.85 14.77
C ALA A 179 -22.92 -0.72 13.88
N GLU A 180 -24.25 -0.56 13.89
CA GLU A 180 -24.99 0.44 13.09
C GLU A 180 -24.62 1.91 13.36
N LEU A 181 -23.68 2.21 14.26
CA LEU A 181 -23.42 3.58 14.73
C LEU A 181 -22.06 4.19 14.38
N ALA A 182 -21.17 3.47 13.70
CA ALA A 182 -20.02 4.11 13.08
C ALA A 182 -19.48 3.22 11.96
N PRO A 183 -19.41 3.70 10.71
CA PRO A 183 -18.59 3.06 9.69
C PRO A 183 -17.12 3.28 10.07
N THR A 184 -16.64 2.49 11.04
CA THR A 184 -15.23 2.43 11.36
C THR A 184 -14.54 1.75 10.19
N LEU A 185 -13.52 2.43 9.64
CA LEU A 185 -12.70 1.96 8.52
C LEU A 185 -12.23 0.49 8.66
N THR A 186 -12.23 -0.04 9.88
CA THR A 186 -11.77 -1.39 10.22
C THR A 186 -12.61 -2.52 9.62
N CYS A 187 -13.91 -2.35 9.38
CA CYS A 187 -14.74 -3.40 8.79
C CYS A 187 -14.49 -3.57 7.27
N MET A 188 -14.26 -2.47 6.55
CA MET A 188 -14.03 -2.50 5.10
C MET A 188 -12.60 -2.93 4.74
N ASP A 189 -11.60 -2.51 5.52
CA ASP A 189 -10.18 -2.83 5.24
C ASP A 189 -9.83 -4.32 5.44
N ARG A 190 -10.62 -5.05 6.23
CA ARG A 190 -10.40 -6.49 6.48
C ARG A 190 -11.02 -7.37 5.39
N GLN A 191 -12.19 -6.99 4.85
CA GLN A 191 -12.81 -7.69 3.72
C GLN A 191 -12.03 -7.52 2.40
N ALA A 192 -11.25 -6.44 2.24
CA ALA A 192 -10.48 -6.19 1.01
C ALA A 192 -9.15 -6.96 0.93
N LYS A 193 -8.77 -7.72 1.97
CA LYS A 193 -7.48 -8.43 2.07
C LYS A 193 -7.55 -9.95 1.92
N GLU A 194 -8.75 -10.52 1.94
CA GLU A 194 -9.03 -11.93 1.61
C GLU A 194 -9.42 -12.05 0.13
#